data_AF-A0AAD7J3B9-F1
#
_entry.id   AF-A0AAD7J3B9-F1
#
_cell.length_a   1.000
_cell.length_b   1.000
_cell.length_c   1.000
_cell.angle_alpha   90.00
_cell.angle_beta   90.00
_cell.angle_gamma   90.00
#
_symmetry.space_group_name_H-M   'P 1'
#
loop_
_entity.id
_entity.type
_entity.pdbx_description
1 polymer ?
#
loop_
_entity_poly.entity_id
_entity_poly.type
_entity_poly.pdbx_seq_one_letter_code
_entity_poly.pdbx_strand_id
1 'polypeptide(L)'
;MGSARLYPISVAVPSGLVARIIRLLPRKVHSSVLGIVALIRLRWPTFNKSNILDDLHIKAGAALSLIGSVTAFLLQNHNPSISLAMSIHSDFHSRALVRMLRTFLYVELALNGTSEEKEQTASWLRWIHRNIHGTITPEMRKTLGLPDGIDHYGYIDDLKAYVVETLTWSTIAFQDRFGRRLSSRARDTIVLEYACTGMRLGVPSSLLSTNYDDFLVSITDSISSTQDASSIPSSYAT
;
A
#
# COMPACT_ATOMS: atom_id res chain seq x y z
N MET A 1 25.68 23.27 -31.09
CA MET A 1 24.29 23.50 -31.59
C MET A 1 23.61 22.16 -31.70
N GLY A 2 22.54 21.93 -30.94
CA GLY A 2 21.83 20.65 -30.87
C GLY A 2 20.84 20.65 -29.71
N SER A 3 19.76 21.42 -29.86
CA SER A 3 18.69 21.55 -28.86
C SER A 3 17.88 20.25 -28.80
N ALA A 4 17.92 19.56 -27.66
CA ALA A 4 17.01 18.46 -27.35
C ALA A 4 15.67 19.04 -26.88
N ARG A 5 14.59 18.73 -27.61
CA ARG A 5 13.21 19.07 -27.26
C ARG A 5 12.74 18.17 -26.13
N LEU A 6 12.36 18.79 -25.01
CA LEU A 6 11.60 18.15 -23.94
C LEU A 6 10.13 18.01 -24.40
N TYR A 7 9.62 16.78 -24.44
CA TYR A 7 8.18 16.53 -24.58
C TYR A 7 7.52 16.62 -23.19
N PRO A 8 6.42 17.36 -23.03
CA PRO A 8 5.63 17.30 -21.80
C PRO A 8 4.64 16.14 -21.89
N ILE A 9 4.88 15.05 -21.14
CA ILE A 9 3.87 14.01 -20.93
C ILE A 9 2.95 14.49 -19.80
N SER A 10 1.83 15.10 -20.17
CA SER A 10 0.71 15.34 -19.26
C SER A 10 -0.14 14.07 -19.20
N VAL A 11 0.08 13.22 -18.19
CA VAL A 11 -0.83 12.11 -17.89
C VAL A 11 -1.92 12.63 -16.95
N ALA A 12 -3.09 12.92 -17.52
CA ALA A 12 -4.28 13.25 -16.75
C ALA A 12 -4.81 11.98 -16.05
N VAL A 13 -4.67 11.92 -14.72
CA VAL A 13 -5.35 10.91 -13.89
C VAL A 13 -6.86 11.22 -13.89
N PRO A 14 -7.76 10.26 -14.16
CA PRO A 14 -9.20 10.53 -14.25
C PRO A 14 -9.75 11.03 -12.91
N SER A 15 -10.17 12.30 -12.88
CA SER A 15 -10.57 13.07 -11.70
C SER A 15 -11.87 12.62 -11.00
N GLY A 16 -12.40 11.44 -11.32
CA GLY A 16 -13.74 11.00 -10.91
C GLY A 16 -13.83 9.76 -10.00
N LEU A 17 -12.78 8.93 -9.91
CA LEU A 17 -12.86 7.64 -9.21
C LEU A 17 -13.00 7.81 -7.68
N VAL A 18 -12.21 8.72 -7.10
CA VAL A 18 -12.23 9.06 -5.67
C VAL A 18 -13.57 9.69 -5.26
N ALA A 19 -14.16 10.51 -6.13
CA ALA A 19 -15.45 11.16 -5.87
C ALA A 19 -16.64 10.18 -5.89
N ARG A 20 -16.54 9.06 -6.62
CA ARG A 20 -17.54 7.99 -6.63
C ARG A 20 -17.46 7.09 -5.40
N ILE A 21 -16.25 6.79 -4.91
CA ILE A 21 -16.04 5.94 -3.72
C ILE A 21 -16.49 6.66 -2.43
N ILE A 22 -16.25 7.97 -2.32
CA ILE A 22 -16.59 8.75 -1.12
C ILE A 22 -18.11 8.92 -0.93
N ARG A 23 -18.91 8.99 -2.01
CA ARG A 23 -20.38 9.09 -1.91
C ARG A 23 -21.05 7.81 -1.40
N LEU A 24 -20.32 6.71 -1.31
CA LEU A 24 -20.84 5.40 -0.88
C LEU A 24 -20.59 5.11 0.61
N LEU A 25 -19.87 5.97 1.34
CA LEU A 25 -19.54 5.73 2.75
C LEU A 25 -20.60 6.34 3.70
N PRO A 26 -21.22 5.55 4.59
CA PRO A 26 -22.24 6.04 5.51
C PRO A 26 -21.67 6.89 6.65
N ARG A 27 -22.41 7.93 7.07
CA ARG A 27 -22.06 8.89 8.15
C ARG A 27 -21.59 8.25 9.47
N LYS A 28 -22.00 7.02 9.78
CA LYS A 28 -21.60 6.28 10.99
C LYS A 28 -20.12 5.88 11.04
N VAL A 29 -19.41 5.89 9.90
CA VAL A 29 -17.97 5.57 9.83
C VAL A 29 -17.11 6.69 10.46
N HIS A 30 -17.59 7.93 10.46
CA HIS A 30 -16.83 9.08 11.00
C HIS A 30 -16.62 9.01 12.52
N SER A 31 -17.60 8.52 13.27
CA SER A 31 -17.51 8.39 14.74
C SER A 31 -16.58 7.25 15.17
N SER A 32 -16.48 6.18 14.38
CA SER A 32 -15.67 5.00 14.72
C SER A 32 -14.17 5.25 14.56
N VAL A 33 -13.77 6.08 13.59
CA VAL A 33 -12.36 6.45 13.36
C VAL A 33 -11.82 7.30 14.51
N LEU A 34 -12.62 8.24 15.03
CA LEU A 34 -12.23 9.09 16.17
C LEU A 34 -12.04 8.27 17.46
N GLY A 35 -12.85 7.23 17.69
CA GLY A 35 -12.73 6.35 18.86
C GLY A 35 -11.44 5.53 18.87
N ILE A 36 -10.97 5.08 17.71
CA ILE A 36 -9.73 4.30 17.58
C ILE A 36 -8.50 5.15 17.91
N VAL A 37 -8.47 6.40 17.43
CA VAL A 37 -7.39 7.36 17.74
C VAL A 37 -7.33 7.67 19.24
N ALA A 38 -8.49 7.77 19.90
CA ALA A 38 -8.56 7.99 21.35
C ALA A 38 -8.00 6.80 22.15
N LEU A 39 -8.27 5.56 21.72
CA LEU A 39 -7.75 4.35 22.37
C LEU A 39 -6.23 4.20 22.22
N ILE A 40 -5.67 4.56 21.06
CA ILE A 40 -4.22 4.56 20.83
C ILE A 40 -3.53 5.57 21.76
N ARG A 41 -4.10 6.78 21.93
CA ARG A 41 -3.58 7.82 22.85
C ARG A 41 -3.62 7.38 24.31
N LEU A 42 -4.65 6.65 24.71
CA LEU A 42 -4.79 6.15 26.08
C LEU A 42 -3.73 5.09 26.41
N ARG A 43 -3.32 4.30 25.39
CA ARG A 43 -2.37 3.20 25.52
C ARG A 43 -0.91 3.65 25.39
N TRP A 44 -0.61 4.71 24.62
CA TRP A 44 0.74 5.25 24.41
C TRP A 44 0.80 6.80 24.52
N PRO A 45 0.91 7.34 25.74
CA PRO A 45 0.82 8.79 26.00
C PRO A 45 2.00 9.62 25.47
N THR A 46 3.11 8.97 25.05
CA THR A 46 4.31 9.63 24.50
C THR A 46 4.39 9.63 22.98
N PHE A 47 3.36 9.13 22.29
CA PHE A 47 3.24 9.03 20.81
C PHE A 47 3.50 10.35 20.04
N ASN A 48 3.63 11.48 20.73
CA ASN A 48 3.79 12.83 20.17
C ASN A 48 5.03 13.59 20.68
N LYS A 49 5.97 12.97 21.40
CA LYS A 49 7.03 13.72 22.10
C LYS A 49 8.34 13.92 21.34
N SER A 50 8.55 13.24 20.22
CA SER A 50 9.65 13.55 19.29
C SER A 50 9.57 12.64 18.07
N ASN A 51 9.26 13.18 16.90
CA ASN A 51 9.46 12.45 15.65
C ASN A 51 9.96 13.39 14.55
N ILE A 52 10.75 12.85 13.62
CA ILE A 52 11.30 13.59 12.46
C ILE A 52 10.23 14.21 11.55
N LEU A 53 8.96 13.83 11.77
CA LEU A 53 7.78 14.41 11.14
C LEU A 53 7.28 15.69 11.82
N ASP A 54 7.84 16.14 12.95
CA ASP A 54 7.43 17.40 13.58
C ASP A 54 7.75 18.63 12.69
N ASP A 55 8.74 18.52 11.79
CA ASP A 55 9.04 19.51 10.75
C ASP A 55 8.07 19.45 9.55
N LEU A 56 7.35 18.33 9.39
CA LEU A 56 6.21 18.18 8.50
C LEU A 56 4.94 18.38 9.34
N HIS A 57 4.54 19.63 9.56
CA HIS A 57 3.28 20.00 10.23
C HIS A 57 2.03 19.34 9.59
N ILE A 58 1.77 18.07 9.92
CA ILE A 58 0.60 17.32 9.47
C ILE A 58 -0.22 16.99 10.72
N LYS A 59 -0.99 17.97 11.20
CA LYS A 59 -2.09 17.75 12.17
C LYS A 59 -3.15 16.76 11.63
N ALA A 60 -3.05 16.35 10.36
CA ALA A 60 -3.85 15.34 9.69
C ALA A 60 -3.22 13.92 9.62
N GLY A 61 -2.03 13.69 10.21
CA GLY A 61 -1.15 12.55 9.89
C GLY A 61 -1.82 11.17 10.00
N ALA A 62 -2.50 10.89 11.10
CA ALA A 62 -3.17 9.60 11.30
C ALA A 62 -4.38 9.39 10.36
N ALA A 63 -5.12 10.45 10.03
CA ALA A 63 -6.24 10.35 9.09
C ALA A 63 -5.74 10.19 7.65
N LEU A 64 -4.67 10.90 7.30
CA LEU A 64 -3.96 10.81 6.03
C LEU A 64 -3.42 9.39 5.81
N SER A 65 -2.73 8.87 6.83
CA SER A 65 -2.18 7.51 6.85
C SER A 65 -3.26 6.43 6.83
N LEU A 66 -4.38 6.62 7.54
CA LEU A 66 -5.51 5.69 7.48
C LEU A 66 -6.08 5.60 6.07
N ILE A 67 -6.31 6.73 5.41
CA ILE A 67 -6.87 6.72 4.05
C ILE A 67 -5.84 6.24 3.03
N GLY A 68 -4.57 6.58 3.20
CA GLY A 68 -3.45 6.02 2.43
C GLY A 68 -3.40 4.49 2.56
N SER A 69 -3.54 3.97 3.78
CA SER A 69 -3.56 2.54 4.07
C SER A 69 -4.77 1.84 3.45
N VAL A 70 -5.95 2.46 3.49
CA VAL A 70 -7.16 1.94 2.82
C VAL A 70 -6.95 1.89 1.31
N THR A 71 -6.38 2.94 0.73
CA THR A 71 -6.12 3.03 -0.72
C THR A 71 -5.13 1.98 -1.17
N ALA A 72 -4.00 1.86 -0.45
CA ALA A 72 -2.99 0.84 -0.71
C ALA A 72 -3.59 -0.56 -0.59
N PHE A 73 -4.38 -0.80 0.45
CA PHE A 73 -5.07 -2.07 0.65
C PHE A 73 -5.98 -2.41 -0.54
N LEU A 74 -6.75 -1.46 -1.08
CA LEU A 74 -7.58 -1.69 -2.26
C LEU A 74 -6.72 -2.03 -3.49
N LEU A 75 -5.64 -1.29 -3.74
CA LEU A 75 -4.70 -1.57 -4.84
C LEU A 75 -4.05 -2.96 -4.70
N GLN A 76 -3.70 -3.36 -3.48
CA GLN A 76 -3.13 -4.67 -3.20
C GLN A 76 -4.09 -5.81 -3.55
N ASN A 77 -5.39 -5.63 -3.29
CA ASN A 77 -6.42 -6.64 -3.64
C ASN A 77 -6.72 -6.69 -5.15
N HIS A 78 -6.25 -5.72 -5.95
CA HIS A 78 -6.33 -5.85 -7.41
C HIS A 78 -5.32 -6.85 -7.97
N ASN A 79 -4.27 -7.19 -7.22
CA ASN A 79 -3.31 -8.21 -7.63
C ASN A 79 -3.87 -9.63 -7.34
N PRO A 80 -4.06 -10.50 -8.34
CA PRO A 80 -4.66 -11.82 -8.15
C PRO A 80 -3.89 -12.72 -7.17
N SER A 81 -2.55 -12.66 -7.16
CA SER A 81 -1.72 -13.43 -6.23
C SER A 81 -1.91 -13.00 -4.79
N ILE A 82 -2.05 -11.70 -4.52
CA ILE A 82 -2.32 -11.20 -3.18
C ILE A 82 -3.73 -11.60 -2.76
N SER A 83 -4.73 -11.38 -3.61
CA SER A 83 -6.11 -11.74 -3.33
C SER A 83 -6.29 -13.24 -3.07
N LEU A 84 -5.60 -14.09 -3.82
CA LEU A 84 -5.57 -15.54 -3.58
C LEU A 84 -4.92 -15.89 -2.24
N ALA A 85 -3.80 -15.26 -1.89
CA ALA A 85 -3.18 -15.45 -0.59
C ALA A 85 -4.14 -15.08 0.55
N MET A 86 -4.90 -14.00 0.35
CA MET A 86 -5.90 -13.55 1.32
C MET A 86 -7.06 -14.53 1.45
N SER A 87 -7.57 -15.07 0.35
CA SER A 87 -8.69 -16.02 0.39
C SER A 87 -8.30 -17.36 1.03
N ILE A 88 -7.06 -17.81 0.85
CA ILE A 88 -6.58 -19.10 1.38
C ILE A 88 -6.17 -18.99 2.85
N HIS A 89 -5.41 -17.94 3.20
CA HIS A 89 -4.74 -17.85 4.51
C HIS A 89 -5.43 -16.93 5.51
N SER A 90 -6.63 -16.43 5.20
CA SER A 90 -7.32 -15.55 6.13
C SER A 90 -8.84 -15.65 6.07
N ASP A 91 -9.45 -15.32 7.21
CA ASP A 91 -10.89 -15.06 7.34
C ASP A 91 -11.30 -13.71 6.72
N PHE A 92 -10.78 -13.37 5.55
CA PHE A 92 -10.90 -12.03 4.98
C PHE A 92 -12.36 -11.57 4.87
N HIS A 93 -13.23 -12.43 4.33
CA HIS A 93 -14.63 -12.11 4.11
C HIS A 93 -15.41 -11.85 5.41
N SER A 94 -15.03 -12.48 6.53
CA SER A 94 -15.70 -12.27 7.82
C SER A 94 -15.04 -11.20 8.68
N ARG A 95 -13.80 -10.77 8.36
CA ARG A 95 -12.99 -9.85 9.18
C ARG A 95 -12.23 -8.77 8.40
N ALA A 96 -12.74 -8.33 7.26
CA ALA A 96 -12.09 -7.35 6.37
C ALA A 96 -11.68 -6.06 7.10
N LEU A 97 -12.57 -5.49 7.94
CA LEU A 97 -12.28 -4.28 8.71
C LEU A 97 -11.14 -4.49 9.72
N VAL A 98 -11.08 -5.66 10.37
CA VAL A 98 -10.01 -5.99 11.32
C VAL A 98 -8.67 -6.07 10.58
N ARG A 99 -8.66 -6.68 9.39
CA ARG A 99 -7.44 -6.76 8.57
C ARG A 99 -6.97 -5.38 8.11
N MET A 100 -7.89 -4.54 7.65
CA MET A 100 -7.59 -3.17 7.25
C MET A 100 -7.00 -2.36 8.43
N LEU A 101 -7.57 -2.48 9.63
CA LEU A 101 -7.05 -1.82 10.83
C LEU A 101 -5.65 -2.35 11.22
N ARG A 102 -5.36 -3.64 11.01
CA ARG A 102 -4.02 -4.19 11.22
C ARG A 102 -3.00 -3.62 10.24
N THR A 103 -3.37 -3.46 8.97
CA THR A 103 -2.52 -2.79 7.98
C THR A 103 -2.25 -1.34 8.38
N PHE A 104 -3.28 -0.60 8.78
CA PHE A 104 -3.11 0.77 9.27
C PHE A 104 -2.18 0.85 10.49
N LEU A 105 -2.41 0.02 11.51
CA LEU A 105 -1.57 -0.01 12.71
C LEU A 105 -0.12 -0.37 12.37
N TYR A 106 0.08 -1.30 11.43
CA TYR A 106 1.40 -1.61 10.92
C TYR A 106 2.07 -0.39 10.29
N VAL A 107 1.40 0.29 9.36
CA VAL A 107 1.95 1.46 8.66
C VAL A 107 2.31 2.56 9.66
N GLU A 108 1.45 2.82 10.65
CA GLU A 108 1.74 3.77 11.72
C GLU A 108 3.00 3.40 12.50
N LEU A 109 3.14 2.13 12.92
CA LEU A 109 4.33 1.69 13.66
C LEU A 109 5.59 1.68 12.76
N ALA A 110 5.44 1.29 11.50
CA ALA A 110 6.54 1.19 10.54
C ALA A 110 7.12 2.55 10.16
N LEU A 111 6.30 3.61 10.15
CA LEU A 111 6.73 4.98 9.82
C LEU A 111 7.04 5.80 11.08
N ASN A 112 6.16 5.75 12.08
CA ASN A 112 6.19 6.65 13.23
C ASN A 112 6.75 6.00 14.50
N GLY A 113 6.98 4.68 14.50
CA GLY A 113 7.56 4.00 15.66
C GLY A 113 9.03 4.39 15.91
N THR A 114 9.48 4.11 17.12
CA THR A 114 10.92 4.07 17.43
C THR A 114 11.61 2.99 16.59
N SER A 115 12.94 3.04 16.49
CA SER A 115 13.69 2.00 15.77
C SER A 115 13.44 0.59 16.33
N GLU A 116 13.25 0.48 17.65
CA GLU A 116 12.93 -0.78 18.32
C GLU A 116 11.52 -1.26 17.97
N GLU A 117 10.50 -0.40 18.06
CA GLU A 117 9.12 -0.74 17.69
C GLU A 117 9.02 -1.14 16.22
N LYS A 118 9.74 -0.46 15.33
CA LYS A 118 9.82 -0.78 13.90
C LYS A 118 10.37 -2.19 13.68
N GLU A 119 11.46 -2.56 14.35
CA GLU A 119 12.04 -3.89 14.20
C GLU A 119 11.19 -4.99 14.84
N GLN A 120 10.63 -4.76 16.04
CA GLN A 120 9.73 -5.71 16.67
C GLN A 120 8.49 -5.99 15.81
N THR A 121 7.90 -4.93 15.26
CA THR A 121 6.74 -5.04 14.36
C THR A 121 7.10 -5.77 13.06
N ALA A 122 8.23 -5.41 12.45
CA ALA A 122 8.70 -6.08 11.24
C ALA A 122 9.00 -7.56 11.49
N SER A 123 9.66 -7.90 12.60
CA SER A 123 9.94 -9.28 13.00
C SER A 123 8.68 -10.11 13.20
N TRP A 124 7.68 -9.54 13.90
CA TRP A 124 6.38 -10.18 14.07
C TRP A 124 5.66 -10.42 12.73
N LEU A 125 5.68 -9.44 11.82
CA LEU A 125 5.09 -9.61 10.49
C LEU A 125 5.83 -10.64 9.64
N ARG A 126 7.17 -10.62 9.64
CA ARG A 126 7.97 -11.66 8.98
C ARG A 126 7.57 -13.04 9.49
N TRP A 127 7.38 -13.19 10.81
CA TRP A 127 6.95 -14.44 11.41
C TRP A 127 5.53 -14.87 10.98
N ILE A 128 4.55 -13.97 10.96
CA ILE A 128 3.18 -14.29 10.49
C ILE A 128 3.18 -14.62 9.01
N HIS A 129 3.88 -13.83 8.19
CA HIS A 129 3.86 -13.95 6.74
C HIS A 129 4.72 -15.10 6.21
N ARG A 130 5.59 -15.70 7.05
CA ARG A 130 6.53 -16.76 6.63
C ARG A 130 5.90 -17.98 5.96
N ASN A 131 4.62 -18.25 6.24
CA ASN A 131 3.89 -19.41 5.73
C ASN A 131 2.73 -19.02 4.79
N ILE A 132 2.56 -17.74 4.50
CA ILE A 132 1.48 -17.23 3.64
C ILE A 132 2.03 -17.14 2.23
N HIS A 133 2.24 -18.29 1.61
CA HIS A 133 2.64 -18.43 0.21
C HIS A 133 2.37 -19.84 -0.31
N GLY A 134 2.41 -19.99 -1.64
CA GLY A 134 2.27 -21.29 -2.28
C GLY A 134 2.36 -21.20 -3.81
N THR A 135 2.27 -22.37 -4.44
CA THR A 135 2.23 -22.52 -5.90
C THR A 135 0.78 -22.69 -6.35
N ILE A 136 0.43 -22.09 -7.48
CA ILE A 136 -0.89 -22.18 -8.08
C ILE A 136 -0.94 -23.45 -8.93
N THR A 137 -1.81 -24.41 -8.56
CA THR A 137 -1.98 -25.64 -9.34
C THR A 137 -2.87 -25.39 -10.58
N PRO A 138 -2.78 -26.24 -11.62
CA PRO A 138 -3.69 -26.16 -12.77
C PRO A 138 -5.17 -26.21 -12.39
N GLU A 139 -5.52 -27.02 -11.39
CA GLU A 139 -6.89 -27.15 -10.87
C GLU A 139 -7.34 -25.86 -10.17
N MET A 140 -6.48 -25.25 -9.36
CA MET A 140 -6.76 -23.96 -8.73
C MET A 140 -6.95 -22.87 -9.78
N ARG A 141 -6.06 -22.80 -10.78
CA ARG A 141 -6.13 -21.83 -11.88
C ARG A 141 -7.48 -21.93 -12.59
N LYS A 142 -7.87 -23.15 -12.98
CA LYS A 142 -9.15 -23.42 -13.64
C LYS A 142 -10.36 -23.08 -12.76
N THR A 143 -10.34 -23.48 -11.50
CA THR A 143 -11.48 -23.31 -10.57
C THR A 143 -11.73 -21.83 -10.25
N LEU A 144 -10.65 -21.05 -10.12
CA LEU A 144 -10.71 -19.65 -9.71
C LEU A 144 -10.66 -18.68 -10.89
N GLY A 145 -10.53 -19.17 -12.13
CA GLY A 145 -10.45 -18.35 -13.33
C GLY A 145 -9.23 -17.43 -13.35
N LEU A 146 -8.09 -17.90 -12.84
CA LEU A 146 -6.87 -17.09 -12.77
C LEU A 146 -6.21 -17.01 -14.16
N PRO A 147 -5.64 -15.85 -14.53
CA PRO A 147 -4.92 -15.68 -15.79
C PRO A 147 -3.67 -16.57 -15.85
N ASP A 148 -3.18 -16.87 -17.04
CA ASP A 148 -1.89 -17.55 -17.23
C ASP A 148 -0.72 -16.65 -16.80
N GLY A 149 0.43 -17.25 -16.46
CA GLY A 149 1.64 -16.54 -16.06
C GLY A 149 1.73 -16.17 -14.57
N ILE A 150 0.68 -16.43 -13.79
CA ILE A 150 0.73 -16.34 -12.32
C ILE A 150 0.95 -17.73 -11.74
N ASP A 151 2.16 -18.04 -11.30
CA ASP A 151 2.50 -19.39 -10.81
C ASP A 151 2.60 -19.47 -9.28
N HIS A 152 2.77 -18.34 -8.62
CA HIS A 152 2.93 -18.25 -7.18
C HIS A 152 2.01 -17.20 -6.56
N TYR A 153 1.69 -17.41 -5.30
CA TYR A 153 0.91 -16.48 -4.50
C TYR A 153 1.53 -16.29 -3.13
N GLY A 154 1.14 -15.20 -2.45
CA GLY A 154 1.53 -14.93 -1.07
C GLY A 154 2.55 -13.82 -0.90
N TYR A 155 3.12 -13.73 0.30
CA TYR A 155 4.18 -12.78 0.63
C TYR A 155 5.54 -13.36 0.21
N ILE A 156 5.73 -13.53 -1.09
CA ILE A 156 7.05 -13.68 -1.74
C ILE A 156 7.66 -12.30 -2.01
N ASP A 157 8.94 -12.23 -2.34
CA ASP A 157 9.70 -10.98 -2.32
C ASP A 157 9.15 -9.91 -3.28
N ASP A 158 8.83 -10.26 -4.52
CA ASP A 158 8.23 -9.32 -5.48
C ASP A 158 6.86 -8.81 -5.02
N LEU A 159 6.04 -9.67 -4.42
CA LEU A 159 4.71 -9.28 -3.92
C LEU A 159 4.81 -8.42 -2.65
N LYS A 160 5.81 -8.65 -1.79
CA LYS A 160 6.10 -7.74 -0.67
C LYS A 160 6.59 -6.39 -1.19
N ALA A 161 7.43 -6.36 -2.24
CA ALA A 161 7.87 -5.12 -2.87
C ALA A 161 6.67 -4.34 -3.41
N TYR A 162 5.77 -4.98 -4.15
CA TYR A 162 4.51 -4.38 -4.61
C TYR A 162 3.64 -3.83 -3.47
N VAL A 163 3.54 -4.53 -2.34
CA VAL A 163 2.83 -4.04 -1.15
C VAL A 163 3.47 -2.76 -0.60
N VAL A 164 4.80 -2.69 -0.56
CA VAL A 164 5.53 -1.48 -0.14
C VAL A 164 5.29 -0.34 -1.13
N GLU A 165 5.40 -0.60 -2.43
CA GLU A 165 5.20 0.42 -3.47
C GLU A 165 3.79 1.01 -3.47
N THR A 166 2.76 0.17 -3.30
CA THR A 166 1.37 0.63 -3.21
C THR A 166 1.11 1.49 -1.96
N LEU A 167 1.79 1.22 -0.84
CA LEU A 167 1.77 2.07 0.36
C LEU A 167 2.45 3.42 0.11
N THR A 168 3.64 3.41 -0.50
CA THR A 168 4.38 4.62 -0.91
C THR A 168 3.53 5.48 -1.85
N TRP A 169 2.96 4.86 -2.89
CA TRP A 169 2.12 5.54 -3.88
C TRP A 169 0.93 6.20 -3.22
N SER A 170 0.22 5.46 -2.38
CA SER A 170 -0.99 5.94 -1.71
C SER A 170 -0.67 7.11 -0.78
N THR A 171 0.47 7.06 -0.10
CA THR A 171 0.93 8.16 0.77
C THR A 171 1.20 9.44 -0.02
N ILE A 172 2.00 9.33 -1.10
CA ILE A 172 2.36 10.48 -1.94
C ILE A 172 1.13 11.04 -2.65
N ALA A 173 0.31 10.19 -3.27
CA ALA A 173 -0.89 10.59 -4.00
C ALA A 173 -1.89 11.32 -3.09
N PHE A 174 -2.07 10.83 -1.85
CA PHE A 174 -3.00 11.44 -0.91
C PHE A 174 -2.47 12.77 -0.36
N GLN A 175 -1.16 12.86 -0.07
CA GLN A 175 -0.52 14.13 0.32
C GLN A 175 -0.58 15.18 -0.79
N ASP A 176 -0.33 14.79 -2.05
CA ASP A 176 -0.43 15.71 -3.19
C ASP A 176 -1.87 16.17 -3.43
N ARG A 177 -2.87 15.35 -3.11
CA ARG A 177 -4.28 15.66 -3.33
C ARG A 177 -4.92 16.50 -2.22
N PHE A 178 -4.63 16.19 -0.96
CA PHE A 178 -5.32 16.77 0.21
C PHE A 178 -4.41 17.57 1.13
N GLY A 179 -3.10 17.37 1.01
CA GLY A 179 -2.09 18.09 1.77
C GLY A 179 -1.51 19.27 1.00
N ARG A 180 -0.32 19.69 1.44
CA ARG A 180 0.51 20.61 0.66
C ARG A 180 1.31 19.80 -0.35
N ARG A 181 1.45 20.34 -1.55
CA ARG A 181 2.28 19.76 -2.62
C ARG A 181 3.67 19.45 -2.07
N LEU A 182 4.14 18.23 -2.30
CA LEU A 182 5.46 17.80 -1.87
C LEU A 182 6.54 18.42 -2.76
N SER A 183 7.67 18.79 -2.14
CA SER A 183 8.90 19.08 -2.88
C SER A 183 9.51 17.77 -3.42
N SER A 184 10.39 17.87 -4.42
CA SER A 184 11.10 16.69 -4.95
C SER A 184 11.81 15.91 -3.84
N ARG A 185 12.58 16.63 -3.00
CA ARG A 185 13.28 16.05 -1.86
C ARG A 185 12.34 15.32 -0.90
N ALA A 186 11.17 15.89 -0.62
CA ALA A 186 10.21 15.26 0.29
C ALA A 186 9.64 13.95 -0.28
N ARG A 187 9.47 13.86 -1.60
CA ARG A 187 9.06 12.61 -2.26
C ARG A 187 10.15 11.55 -2.18
N ASP A 188 11.40 11.92 -2.45
CA ASP A 188 12.54 11.01 -2.31
C ASP A 188 12.67 10.49 -0.87
N THR A 189 12.49 11.36 0.12
CA THR A 189 12.48 10.97 1.53
C THR A 189 11.40 9.94 1.84
N ILE A 190 10.16 10.16 1.38
CA ILE A 190 9.06 9.20 1.57
C ILE A 190 9.39 7.86 0.93
N VAL A 191 9.90 7.86 -0.32
CA VAL A 191 10.30 6.62 -1.02
C VAL A 191 11.37 5.87 -0.22
N LEU A 192 12.40 6.57 0.24
CA LEU A 192 13.49 5.98 1.03
C LEU A 192 13.01 5.40 2.38
N GLU A 193 12.09 6.09 3.07
CA GLU A 193 11.52 5.59 4.33
C GLU A 193 10.73 4.30 4.12
N TYR A 194 9.95 4.22 3.05
CA TYR A 194 9.23 3.00 2.69
C TYR A 194 10.16 1.89 2.19
N ALA A 195 11.22 2.21 1.44
CA ALA A 195 12.24 1.24 1.09
C ALA A 195 12.93 0.67 2.34
N CYS A 196 13.28 1.52 3.29
CA CYS A 196 13.80 1.09 4.59
C CYS A 196 12.82 0.21 5.37
N THR A 197 11.52 0.44 5.21
CA THR A 197 10.47 -0.40 5.78
C THR A 197 10.38 -1.75 5.05
N GLY A 198 10.45 -1.76 3.72
CA GLY A 198 10.48 -2.97 2.91
C GLY A 198 11.68 -3.86 3.24
N MET A 199 12.87 -3.28 3.39
CA MET A 199 14.06 -4.02 3.81
C MET A 199 13.86 -4.67 5.18
N ARG A 200 13.23 -3.97 6.14
CA ARG A 200 12.87 -4.56 7.44
C ARG A 200 11.87 -5.70 7.28
N LEU A 201 10.97 -5.69 6.31
CA LEU A 201 10.09 -6.83 6.01
C LEU A 201 10.81 -8.00 5.31
N GLY A 202 12.11 -7.86 5.03
CA GLY A 202 12.91 -8.86 4.32
C GLY A 202 12.77 -8.77 2.81
N VAL A 203 12.32 -7.65 2.25
CA VAL A 203 12.36 -7.42 0.80
C VAL A 203 13.81 -7.14 0.39
N PRO A 204 14.37 -7.86 -0.59
CA PRO A 204 15.68 -7.55 -1.15
C PRO A 204 15.76 -6.10 -1.63
N SER A 205 16.87 -5.41 -1.34
CA SER A 205 17.05 -4.01 -1.73
C SER A 205 17.04 -3.80 -3.25
N SER A 206 17.36 -4.84 -4.03
CA SER A 206 17.28 -4.80 -5.50
C SER A 206 15.87 -4.64 -6.05
N LEU A 207 14.84 -4.90 -5.24
CA LEU A 207 13.43 -4.74 -5.61
C LEU A 207 12.83 -3.43 -5.08
N LEU A 208 13.63 -2.58 -4.44
CA LEU A 208 13.14 -1.37 -3.79
C LEU A 208 13.72 -0.13 -4.45
N SER A 209 12.85 0.81 -4.80
CA SER A 209 13.25 2.11 -5.34
C SER A 209 13.88 2.99 -4.27
N THR A 210 14.90 3.76 -4.64
CA THR A 210 15.65 4.64 -3.71
C THR A 210 15.40 6.14 -3.96
N ASN A 211 14.68 6.47 -5.02
CA ASN A 211 14.27 7.84 -5.35
C ASN A 211 12.90 7.80 -6.05
N TYR A 212 12.28 8.96 -6.19
CA TYR A 212 10.92 9.09 -6.70
C TYR A 212 10.78 8.72 -8.19
N ASP A 213 11.80 8.96 -9.00
CA ASP A 213 11.74 8.69 -10.44
C ASP A 213 11.76 7.18 -10.71
N ASP A 214 12.69 6.44 -10.07
CA ASP A 214 12.75 4.98 -10.14
C ASP A 214 11.45 4.35 -9.61
N PHE A 215 10.93 4.91 -8.51
CA PHE A 215 9.67 4.48 -7.91
C PHE A 215 8.49 4.63 -8.87
N LEU A 216 8.40 5.75 -9.59
CA LEU A 216 7.31 5.99 -10.54
C LEU A 216 7.33 4.98 -11.69
N VAL A 217 8.50 4.63 -12.20
CA VAL A 217 8.65 3.58 -13.22
C VAL A 217 8.15 2.25 -12.65
N SER A 218 8.68 1.83 -11.50
CA SER A 218 8.38 0.54 -10.89
C SER A 218 6.88 0.35 -10.59
N ILE A 219 6.23 1.33 -9.94
CA ILE A 219 4.81 1.21 -9.60
C ILE A 219 3.90 1.25 -10.84
N THR A 220 4.30 1.98 -11.90
CA THR A 220 3.53 2.04 -13.15
C THR A 220 3.57 0.70 -13.87
N ASP A 221 4.74 0.06 -13.92
CA ASP A 221 4.91 -1.27 -14.50
C ASP A 221 4.15 -2.33 -13.70
N SER A 222 4.22 -2.27 -12.37
CA SER A 222 3.50 -3.16 -11.45
C SER A 222 1.97 -3.06 -11.56
N ILE A 223 1.43 -1.83 -11.68
CA ILE A 223 -0.02 -1.62 -11.83
C ILE A 223 -0.49 -2.06 -13.23
N SER A 224 0.28 -1.74 -14.28
CA SER A 224 -0.07 -2.09 -15.66
C SER A 224 -0.09 -3.61 -15.88
N SER A 225 0.95 -4.30 -15.41
CA SER A 225 1.00 -5.77 -15.46
C SER A 225 -0.16 -6.44 -14.70
N THR A 226 -0.59 -5.83 -13.59
CA THR A 226 -1.76 -6.31 -12.83
C THR A 226 -3.08 -6.09 -13.61
N GLN A 227 -3.22 -4.99 -14.35
CA GLN A 227 -4.39 -4.73 -15.19
C GLN A 227 -4.49 -5.70 -16.36
N ASP A 228 -3.37 -5.98 -17.03
CA ASP A 228 -3.31 -6.94 -18.12
C ASP A 228 -3.67 -8.35 -17.64
N ALA A 229 -3.16 -8.76 -16.47
CA ALA A 229 -3.49 -10.04 -15.85
C ALA A 229 -4.96 -10.13 -15.39
N SER A 230 -5.59 -9.01 -15.00
CA SER A 230 -6.99 -9.00 -14.55
C SER A 230 -8.01 -8.80 -15.66
N SER A 231 -7.56 -8.65 -16.92
CA SER A 231 -8.46 -8.56 -18.08
C SER A 231 -9.20 -9.89 -18.31
N ILE A 232 -10.46 -9.93 -17.89
CA ILE A 232 -11.36 -11.07 -18.12
C ILE A 232 -11.60 -11.20 -19.63
N PRO A 233 -11.45 -12.40 -20.24
CA PRO A 233 -11.87 -12.60 -21.63
C PRO A 233 -13.35 -12.20 -21.80
N SER A 234 -13.64 -11.44 -22.85
CA SER A 234 -14.97 -10.89 -23.20
C SER A 234 -16.09 -11.94 -23.44
N SER A 235 -15.91 -13.19 -23.03
CA SER A 235 -16.85 -14.30 -23.29
C SER A 235 -17.98 -14.46 -22.26
N TYR A 236 -18.14 -13.51 -21.32
CA TYR A 236 -19.23 -13.54 -20.31
C TYR A 236 -20.12 -12.30 -20.31
N ALA A 237 -20.06 -11.47 -21.35
CA ALA A 237 -21.06 -10.43 -21.61
C ALA A 237 -22.13 -10.97 -22.58
N THR A 238 -23.06 -11.77 -22.04
CA THR A 238 -24.36 -12.08 -22.66
C THR A 238 -25.43 -12.01 -21.60
#